data_AF-G8R3R9-F1
#
_entry.id   AF-G8R3R9-F1
#
_cell.length_a   1.000
_cell.length_b   1.000
_cell.length_c   1.000
_cell.angle_alpha   90.00
_cell.angle_beta   90.00
_cell.angle_gamma   90.00
#
_symmetry.space_group_name_H-M   'P 1'
#
loop_
_entity.id
_entity.type
_entity.pdbx_description
1 polymer ?
#
loop_
_entity_poly.entity_id
_entity_poly.type
_entity_poly.pdbx_seq_one_letter_code
_entity_poly.pdbx_strand_id
1 'polypeptide(L)'
;MDDLPEIELTDEQTIEQLAGAGYGPREIAIFLNTDVRAFKKQWDDPDSTIRYHYDRGILLVEGKIAMGIAGLAIGDPAAAKQHMQIVAAREFQINRNKLLNGEL
;
A
#
# COMPACT_ATOMS: atom_id res chain seq x y z
N MET A 1 -7.68 10.43 -34.79
CA MET A 1 -8.14 9.93 -33.48
C MET A 1 -6.97 9.08 -33.02
N ASP A 2 -6.11 9.62 -32.16
CA ASP A 2 -5.02 8.82 -31.61
C ASP A 2 -5.67 7.80 -30.67
N ASP A 3 -5.63 6.52 -31.06
CA ASP A 3 -5.97 5.42 -30.17
C ASP A 3 -4.95 5.45 -29.03
N LEU A 4 -5.40 5.94 -27.87
CA LEU A 4 -4.63 5.81 -26.64
C LEU A 4 -4.44 4.32 -26.39
N PRO A 5 -3.21 3.85 -26.10
CA PRO A 5 -2.98 2.44 -25.86
C PRO A 5 -3.85 1.98 -24.70
N GLU A 6 -4.62 0.91 -24.92
CA GLU A 6 -5.37 0.23 -23.86
C GLU A 6 -4.34 -0.38 -22.90
N ILE A 7 -4.18 0.23 -21.72
CA ILE A 7 -3.26 -0.26 -20.70
C ILE A 7 -3.94 -1.44 -20.02
N GLU A 8 -3.64 -2.66 -20.46
CA GLU A 8 -3.93 -3.87 -19.69
C GLU A 8 -2.99 -3.92 -18.48
N LEU A 9 -3.56 -3.74 -17.29
CA LEU A 9 -2.84 -3.95 -16.04
C LEU A 9 -2.68 -5.46 -15.78
N THR A 10 -1.53 -5.86 -15.25
CA THR A 10 -1.40 -7.23 -14.75
C THR A 10 -2.24 -7.41 -13.47
N ASP A 11 -2.54 -8.65 -13.11
CA ASP A 11 -3.25 -8.97 -11.86
C ASP A 11 -2.50 -8.39 -10.65
N GLU A 12 -1.16 -8.43 -10.65
CA GLU A 12 -0.32 -7.85 -9.60
C GLU A 12 -0.49 -6.33 -9.48
N GLN A 13 -0.46 -5.61 -10.60
CA GLN A 13 -0.67 -4.16 -10.63
C GLN A 13 -2.09 -3.79 -10.19
N THR A 14 -3.06 -4.62 -10.54
CA THR A 14 -4.47 -4.45 -10.12
C THR A 14 -4.62 -4.66 -8.61
N ILE A 15 -3.97 -5.68 -8.05
CA ILE A 15 -3.90 -5.89 -6.59
C ILE A 15 -3.32 -4.67 -5.90
N GLU A 16 -2.21 -4.13 -6.39
CA GLU A 16 -1.56 -2.95 -5.81
C GLU A 16 -2.47 -1.72 -5.81
N GLN A 17 -3.14 -1.45 -6.94
CA GLN A 17 -4.04 -0.30 -7.05
C GLN A 17 -5.24 -0.42 -6.11
N LEU A 18 -5.86 -1.60 -6.06
CA LEU A 18 -7.04 -1.83 -5.20
C LEU A 18 -6.65 -1.83 -3.72
N ALA A 19 -5.53 -2.46 -3.35
CA ALA A 19 -5.04 -2.43 -1.98
C ALA A 19 -4.71 -1.00 -1.53
N GLY A 20 -4.04 -0.22 -2.39
CA GLY A 20 -3.76 1.20 -2.14
C GLY A 20 -5.03 2.06 -2.04
N ALA A 21 -6.11 1.68 -2.73
CA ALA A 21 -7.42 2.32 -2.61
C ALA A 21 -8.23 1.87 -1.38
N GLY A 22 -7.70 0.95 -0.56
CA GLY A 22 -8.31 0.50 0.68
C GLY A 22 -9.23 -0.72 0.55
N TYR A 23 -9.22 -1.41 -0.60
CA TYR A 23 -9.94 -2.66 -0.76
C TYR A 23 -9.25 -3.80 0.00
N GLY A 24 -10.03 -4.68 0.60
CA GLY A 24 -9.56 -5.88 1.27
C GLY A 24 -9.35 -7.06 0.32
N PRO A 25 -8.71 -8.15 0.77
CA PRO A 25 -8.41 -9.31 -0.06
C PRO A 25 -9.66 -9.98 -0.65
N ARG A 26 -10.81 -9.87 0.03
CA ARG A 26 -12.09 -10.39 -0.49
C ARG A 26 -12.58 -9.57 -1.69
N GLU A 27 -12.61 -8.25 -1.60
CA GLU A 27 -13.07 -7.41 -2.72
C GLU A 27 -12.15 -7.55 -3.91
N ILE A 28 -10.84 -7.62 -3.68
CA ILE A 28 -9.84 -7.81 -4.74
C ILE A 28 -10.05 -9.15 -5.46
N ALA A 29 -10.27 -10.24 -4.71
CA ALA A 29 -10.54 -11.55 -5.31
C ALA A 29 -11.81 -11.54 -6.18
N ILE A 30 -12.86 -10.84 -5.74
CA ILE A 30 -14.10 -10.69 -6.51
C ILE A 30 -13.85 -9.87 -7.77
N PHE A 31 -13.09 -8.77 -7.68
CA PHE A 31 -12.77 -7.91 -8.82
C PHE A 31 -11.98 -8.67 -9.89
N LEU A 32 -10.98 -9.46 -9.48
CA LEU A 32 -10.17 -10.31 -10.36
C LEU A 32 -10.90 -11.58 -10.82
N ASN A 33 -12.16 -11.79 -10.42
CA ASN A 33 -12.95 -12.98 -10.73
C ASN A 33 -12.23 -14.30 -10.38
N THR A 34 -11.58 -14.35 -9.23
CA THR A 34 -10.85 -15.53 -8.72
C THR A 34 -11.52 -16.12 -7.48
N ASP A 35 -11.15 -17.34 -7.11
CA ASP A 35 -11.71 -17.99 -5.91
C ASP A 35 -11.28 -17.24 -4.64
N VAL A 36 -12.26 -16.71 -3.92
CA VAL A 36 -12.05 -15.89 -2.72
C VAL A 36 -11.28 -16.65 -1.64
N ARG A 37 -11.52 -17.96 -1.49
CA ARG A 37 -10.86 -18.75 -0.44
C ARG A 37 -9.40 -19.00 -0.78
N ALA A 38 -9.09 -19.33 -2.03
CA ALA A 38 -7.74 -19.52 -2.53
C ALA A 38 -6.93 -18.22 -2.48
N PHE A 39 -7.52 -17.10 -2.92
CA PHE A 39 -6.88 -15.78 -2.86
C PHE A 39 -6.56 -15.40 -1.41
N LYS A 40 -7.54 -15.53 -0.51
CA LYS A 40 -7.33 -15.21 0.91
C LYS A 40 -6.25 -16.09 1.54
N LYS A 41 -6.19 -17.38 1.20
CA LYS A 41 -5.14 -18.28 1.68
C LYS A 41 -3.74 -17.80 1.27
N GLN A 42 -3.57 -17.33 0.04
CA GLN A 42 -2.30 -16.75 -0.39
C GLN A 42 -2.03 -15.43 0.33
N TRP A 43 -3.02 -14.54 0.45
CA TRP A 43 -2.86 -13.28 1.18
C TRP A 43 -2.49 -13.47 2.67
N ASP A 44 -3.00 -14.53 3.31
CA ASP A 44 -2.66 -14.90 4.69
C ASP A 44 -1.22 -15.43 4.82
N ASP A 45 -0.59 -15.87 3.72
CA ASP A 45 0.82 -16.31 3.65
C ASP A 45 1.74 -15.09 3.43
N PRO A 46 2.57 -14.71 4.43
CA PRO A 46 3.47 -13.55 4.36
C PRO A 46 4.44 -13.57 3.17
N ASP A 47 4.82 -14.77 2.71
CA ASP A 47 5.82 -14.95 1.66
C ASP A 47 5.20 -15.07 0.26
N SER A 48 3.87 -14.96 0.14
CA SER A 48 3.18 -15.08 -1.14
C SER A 48 3.31 -13.83 -2.00
N THR A 49 3.27 -14.02 -3.32
CA THR A 49 3.21 -12.93 -4.30
C THR A 49 1.99 -12.03 -4.08
N ILE A 50 0.83 -12.61 -3.75
CA ILE A 50 -0.40 -11.82 -3.47
C ILE A 50 -0.20 -10.92 -2.26
N ARG A 51 0.41 -11.45 -1.20
CA ARG A 51 0.67 -10.67 0.00
C ARG A 51 1.68 -9.55 -0.26
N TYR A 52 2.74 -9.86 -1.00
CA TYR A 52 3.73 -8.87 -1.43
C TYR A 52 3.09 -7.70 -2.19
N HIS A 53 2.28 -7.97 -3.23
CA HIS A 53 1.65 -6.92 -4.03
C HIS A 53 0.58 -6.15 -3.27
N TYR A 54 -0.16 -6.82 -2.38
CA TYR A 54 -1.12 -6.16 -1.49
C TYR A 54 -0.43 -5.13 -0.59
N ASP A 55 0.62 -5.56 0.13
CA ASP A 55 1.38 -4.69 1.03
C ASP A 55 2.10 -3.58 0.27
N ARG A 56 2.66 -3.90 -0.92
CA ARG A 56 3.28 -2.91 -1.82
C ARG A 56 2.28 -1.84 -2.25
N GLY A 57 1.05 -2.20 -2.59
CA GLY A 57 0.00 -1.25 -2.96
C GLY A 57 -0.30 -0.22 -1.88
N ILE A 58 -0.44 -0.70 -0.63
CA ILE A 58 -0.62 0.16 0.55
C ILE A 58 0.58 1.11 0.70
N LEU A 59 1.80 0.57 0.66
CA LEU A 59 3.02 1.36 0.82
C LEU A 59 3.19 2.44 -0.25
N LEU A 60 2.81 2.16 -1.49
CA LEU A 60 2.88 3.13 -2.59
C LEU A 60 1.96 4.33 -2.34
N VAL A 61 0.73 4.10 -1.90
CA VAL A 61 -0.23 5.17 -1.60
C VAL A 61 0.17 5.94 -0.35
N GLU A 62 0.56 5.24 0.72
CA GLU A 62 1.08 5.87 1.93
C GLU A 62 2.28 6.78 1.62
N GLY A 63 3.23 6.29 0.82
CA GLY A 63 4.40 7.06 0.39
C GLY A 63 4.02 8.30 -0.43
N LYS A 64 3.08 8.15 -1.38
CA LYS A 64 2.59 9.28 -2.19
C LYS A 64 1.93 10.37 -1.34
N ILE A 65 1.08 9.98 -0.38
CA ILE A 65 0.44 10.91 0.55
C ILE A 65 1.49 11.61 1.43
N ALA A 66 2.41 10.84 2.01
CA ALA A 66 3.45 11.37 2.88
C ALA A 66 4.36 12.38 2.16
N MET A 67 4.78 12.08 0.93
CA MET A 67 5.57 13.00 0.10
C MET A 67 4.79 14.27 -0.26
N GLY A 68 3.51 14.14 -0.59
CA GLY A 68 2.64 15.29 -0.86
C GLY A 68 2.55 16.23 0.34
N ILE A 69 2.33 15.69 1.54
CA ILE A 69 2.28 16.47 2.79
C ILE A 69 3.64 17.07 3.12
N ALA A 70 4.73 16.33 2.91
CA ALA A 70 6.10 16.83 3.12
C ALA A 70 6.40 18.04 2.22
N GLY A 71 5.96 18.03 0.96
CA GLY A 71 6.13 19.16 0.04
C GLY A 71 5.39 20.42 0.50
N LEU A 72 4.21 20.27 1.12
CA LEU A 72 3.41 21.38 1.64
C LEU A 72 3.93 21.93 2.98
N ALA A 73 4.67 21.11 3.74
CA ALA A 73 5.19 21.50 5.06
C ALA A 73 6.12 22.72 5.02
N ILE A 74 6.75 22.99 3.86
CA ILE A 74 7.54 24.20 3.62
C ILE A 74 6.59 25.36 3.32
N GLY A 75 5.93 25.88 4.36
CA GLY A 75 5.07 27.07 4.26
C GLY A 75 3.68 26.92 4.89
N ASP A 76 3.23 25.70 5.17
CA ASP A 76 2.00 25.43 5.90
C ASP A 76 2.28 24.75 7.26
N PRO A 77 2.12 25.47 8.39
CA PRO A 77 2.28 24.91 9.72
C PRO A 77 1.37 23.71 10.04
N ALA A 78 0.17 23.65 9.45
CA ALA A 78 -0.75 22.53 9.63
C ALA A 78 -0.21 21.29 8.90
N ALA A 79 0.26 21.46 7.66
CA ALA A 79 0.92 20.39 6.92
C ALA A 79 2.22 19.93 7.61
N ALA A 80 3.01 20.84 8.18
CA ALA A 80 4.20 20.49 8.96
C ALA A 80 3.86 19.64 10.19
N LYS A 81 2.79 20.00 10.92
CA LYS A 81 2.29 19.18 12.04
C LYS A 81 1.86 17.79 11.58
N GLN A 82 1.11 17.72 10.50
CA GLN A 82 0.65 16.44 9.94
C GLN A 82 1.83 15.57 9.47
N HIS A 83 2.83 16.17 8.83
CA HIS A 83 4.05 15.47 8.41
C HIS A 83 4.78 14.85 9.61
N MET A 84 4.95 15.62 10.70
CA MET A 84 5.58 15.10 11.92
C MET A 84 4.82 13.91 12.52
N GLN A 85 3.47 13.92 12.49
CA GLN A 85 2.66 12.80 12.95
C GLN A 85 2.86 11.54 12.09
N ILE A 86 2.95 11.70 10.75
CA ILE A 86 3.19 10.60 9.82
C ILE A 86 4.58 10.00 10.06
N VAL A 87 5.61 10.84 10.19
CA VAL A 87 6.99 10.39 10.46
C VAL A 87 7.06 9.64 11.79
N ALA A 88 6.48 10.20 12.87
CA ALA A 88 6.48 9.55 14.18
C ALA A 88 5.77 8.19 14.17
N ALA A 89 4.63 8.08 13.49
CA ALA A 89 3.93 6.81 13.33
C ALA A 89 4.78 5.78 12.57
N ARG A 90 5.51 6.21 11.54
CA ARG A 90 6.39 5.33 10.77
C ARG A 90 7.61 4.88 11.58
N GLU A 91 8.24 5.78 12.32
CA GLU A 91 9.36 5.44 13.22
C GLU A 91 8.94 4.42 14.27
N PHE A 92 7.75 4.59 14.86
CA PHE A 92 7.19 3.62 15.78
C PHE A 92 7.03 2.24 15.14
N GLN A 93 6.46 2.17 13.93
CA GLN A 93 6.31 0.91 13.19
C GLN A 93 7.66 0.25 12.88
N ILE A 94 8.66 1.03 12.44
CA ILE A 94 10.01 0.53 12.16
C ILE A 94 10.64 -0.04 13.43
N ASN A 95 10.60 0.68 14.55
CA ASN A 95 11.18 0.24 15.81
C ASN A 95 10.46 -1.00 16.36
N ARG A 96 9.13 -1.05 16.25
CA ARG A 96 8.35 -2.25 16.60
C ARG A 96 8.80 -3.45 15.76
N ASN A 97 8.93 -3.29 14.45
CA ASN A 97 9.33 -4.40 13.57
C ASN A 97 10.76 -4.86 13.88
N LYS A 98 11.69 -3.94 14.12
CA LYS A 98 13.05 -4.28 14.60
C LYS A 98 13.01 -5.09 15.88
N LEU A 99 12.16 -4.72 16.85
CA LEU A 99 12.01 -5.46 18.10
C LEU A 99 11.53 -6.89 17.86
N LEU A 100 10.49 -7.04 17.04
CA LEU A 100 9.90 -8.33 16.71
C LEU A 100 10.88 -9.23 15.93
N ASN A 101 11.76 -8.63 15.13
CA ASN A 101 12.76 -9.33 14.33
C ASN A 101 14.09 -9.55 15.07
N GLY A 102 14.28 -8.99 16.27
CA GLY A 102 15.53 -9.08 17.03
C GLY A 102 16.67 -8.21 16.49
N GLU A 103 16.36 -7.09 15.84
CA GLU A 103 17.31 -6.17 15.18
C GLU A 103 17.59 -4.88 16.01
N LEU A 104 17.26 -4.89 17.30
CA LEU A 104 17.37 -3.73 18.21
C LEU A 104 18.63 -3.75 19.07
#